data_AF-A0A2V7NRB2-F1
#
_entry.id   AF-A0A2V7NRB2-F1
#
_cell.length_a   1.000
_cell.length_b   1.000
_cell.length_c   1.000
_cell.angle_alpha   90.00
_cell.angle_beta   90.00
_cell.angle_gamma   90.00
#
_symmetry.space_group_name_H-M   'P 1'
#
loop_
_entity.id
_entity.type
_entity.pdbx_description
1 polymer ?
#
loop_
_entity_poly.entity_id
_entity_poly.type
_entity_poly.pdbx_seq_one_letter_code
_entity_poly.pdbx_strand_id
1 'polypeptide(L)'
;MSDDKDQVYGPERAERLVAMLRAIAERIQALDRAGQLLDRVAELQKLLGNARSELFHYEVRLTYDTPEIAESRRIVEEAERRDDEEDDDPWRRSRDV
;
A
#
# COMPACT_ATOMS: atom_id res chain seq x y z
N MET A 1 4.21 -9.53 13.56
CA MET A 1 4.45 -9.41 12.11
C MET A 1 4.26 -7.95 11.73
N SER A 2 5.27 -7.14 12.02
CA SER A 2 5.25 -5.69 11.80
C SER A 2 6.54 -5.32 11.08
N ASP A 3 6.54 -5.41 9.76
CA ASP A 3 7.68 -4.98 8.94
C ASP A 3 7.25 -4.34 7.60
N ASP A 4 5.94 -4.14 7.40
CA ASP A 4 5.39 -3.71 6.11
C ASP A 4 4.98 -2.22 6.09
N LYS A 5 5.03 -1.53 7.24
CA LYS A 5 4.51 -0.16 7.40
C LYS A 5 5.58 0.94 7.40
N ASP A 6 6.85 0.63 7.63
CA ASP A 6 7.95 1.62 7.60
C ASP A 6 8.53 1.84 6.18
N GLN A 7 8.18 1.00 5.20
CA GLN A 7 8.61 1.15 3.79
C GLN A 7 7.76 2.15 2.98
N VAL A 8 6.99 3.02 3.63
CA VAL A 8 5.95 3.80 2.93
C VAL A 8 6.52 4.99 2.13
N TYR A 9 7.74 5.43 2.42
CA TYR A 9 8.36 6.64 1.84
C TYR A 9 9.75 6.43 1.21
N GLY A 10 10.28 5.20 1.20
CA GLY A 10 11.62 4.92 0.69
C GLY A 10 11.71 4.92 -0.85
N PRO A 11 12.91 5.20 -1.43
CA PRO A 11 13.15 5.11 -2.88
C PRO A 11 12.76 3.74 -3.46
N GLU A 12 12.81 2.70 -2.64
CA GLU A 12 12.38 1.34 -2.94
C GLU A 12 10.94 1.27 -3.46
N ARG A 13 10.01 2.10 -2.95
CA ARG A 13 8.62 2.09 -3.42
C ARG A 13 8.50 2.63 -4.84
N ALA A 14 9.25 3.69 -5.16
CA ALA A 14 9.31 4.22 -6.52
C ALA A 14 9.93 3.19 -7.48
N GLU A 15 11.00 2.52 -7.06
CA GLU A 15 11.63 1.43 -7.82
C GLU A 15 10.67 0.27 -8.08
N ARG A 16 9.88 -0.14 -7.08
CA ARG A 16 8.83 -1.17 -7.24
C ARG A 16 7.77 -0.76 -8.26
N LEU A 17 7.32 0.49 -8.24
CA LEU A 17 6.35 1.00 -9.23
C LEU A 17 6.95 1.01 -10.64
N VAL A 18 8.20 1.43 -10.79
CA VAL A 18 8.92 1.37 -12.08
C VAL A 18 9.05 -0.07 -12.57
N ALA A 19 9.40 -1.01 -11.70
CA ALA A 19 9.49 -2.43 -12.04
C ALA A 19 8.13 -2.99 -12.48
N MET A 20 7.05 -2.65 -11.78
CA MET A 20 5.68 -3.02 -12.16
C MET A 20 5.31 -2.48 -13.55
N LEU A 21 5.61 -1.22 -13.83
CA LEU A 21 5.34 -0.61 -15.14
C LEU A 21 6.11 -1.30 -16.28
N ARG A 22 7.38 -1.64 -16.04
CA ARG A 22 8.19 -2.40 -17.00
C ARG A 22 7.61 -3.79 -17.26
N ALA A 23 7.19 -4.50 -16.21
CA ALA A 23 6.58 -5.83 -16.35
C ALA A 23 5.27 -5.77 -17.17
N ILE A 24 4.46 -4.72 -17.01
CA ILE A 24 3.26 -4.52 -17.83
C ILE A 24 3.62 -4.28 -19.29
N ALA A 25 4.63 -3.45 -19.57
CA ALA A 25 5.10 -3.20 -20.93
C ALA A 25 5.62 -4.48 -21.60
N GLU A 26 6.41 -5.29 -20.89
CA GLU A 26 6.90 -6.59 -21.36
C GLU A 26 5.74 -7.55 -21.67
N ARG A 27 4.70 -7.56 -20.81
CA ARG A 27 3.52 -8.41 -21.02
C ARG A 27 2.76 -8.01 -22.27
N ILE A 28 2.55 -6.71 -22.49
CA ILE A 28 1.91 -6.19 -23.71
C ILE A 28 2.69 -6.60 -24.95
N GLN A 29 4.02 -6.41 -24.96
CA GLN A 29 4.88 -6.80 -26.09
C GLN A 29 4.90 -8.31 -26.33
N ALA A 30 4.80 -9.13 -25.28
CA ALA A 30 4.70 -10.58 -25.42
C ALA A 30 3.38 -11.00 -26.08
N LEU A 31 2.27 -10.38 -25.68
CA LEU A 31 0.95 -10.65 -26.26
C LEU A 31 0.82 -10.16 -27.70
N ASP A 32 1.40 -9.02 -28.02
CA ASP A 32 1.46 -8.48 -29.39
C ASP A 32 2.24 -9.43 -30.32
N ARG A 33 3.44 -9.85 -29.90
CA ARG A 33 4.25 -10.83 -30.66
C ARG A 33 3.55 -12.18 -30.85
N ALA A 34 2.67 -12.56 -29.93
CA ALA A 34 1.88 -13.79 -30.03
C ALA A 34 0.61 -13.62 -30.88
N GLY A 35 0.26 -12.39 -31.32
CA GLY A 35 -1.01 -12.10 -31.98
C GLY A 35 -2.23 -12.21 -31.06
N GLN A 36 -2.03 -12.18 -29.75
CA GLN A 36 -3.07 -12.43 -28.72
C GLN A 36 -3.47 -11.16 -27.96
N LEU A 37 -3.09 -9.99 -28.46
CA LEU A 37 -3.28 -8.72 -27.74
C LEU A 37 -4.76 -8.45 -27.44
N LEU A 38 -5.65 -8.72 -28.41
CA LEU A 38 -7.10 -8.59 -28.22
C LEU A 38 -7.70 -9.75 -27.42
N ASP A 39 -7.22 -10.98 -27.63
CA ASP A 39 -7.71 -12.18 -26.94
C ASP A 39 -7.50 -12.11 -25.42
N ARG A 40 -6.52 -11.33 -24.97
CA ARG A 40 -6.15 -11.17 -23.55
C ARG A 40 -6.52 -9.81 -22.97
N VAL A 41 -7.48 -9.10 -23.56
CA VAL A 41 -7.94 -7.78 -23.08
C VAL A 41 -8.37 -7.77 -21.62
N ALA A 42 -9.11 -8.77 -21.14
CA ALA A 42 -9.55 -8.82 -19.74
C ALA A 42 -8.38 -8.90 -18.75
N GLU A 43 -7.32 -9.63 -19.10
CA GLU A 43 -6.09 -9.71 -18.31
C GLU A 43 -5.39 -8.35 -18.27
N LEU A 44 -5.24 -7.71 -19.43
CA LEU A 44 -4.62 -6.39 -19.56
C LEU A 44 -5.38 -5.31 -18.78
N GLN A 45 -6.71 -5.31 -18.85
CA GLN A 45 -7.56 -4.39 -18.08
C GLN A 45 -7.35 -4.54 -16.57
N LYS A 46 -7.21 -5.78 -16.08
CA LYS A 46 -6.93 -6.03 -14.66
C LYS A 46 -5.55 -5.51 -14.26
N LEU A 47 -4.52 -5.80 -15.05
CA LEU A 47 -3.15 -5.32 -14.79
C LEU A 47 -3.07 -3.78 -14.77
N LEU A 48 -3.67 -3.14 -15.77
CA LEU A 48 -3.72 -1.68 -15.87
C LEU A 48 -4.56 -1.06 -14.74
N GLY A 49 -5.65 -1.70 -14.35
CA GLY A 49 -6.48 -1.28 -13.21
C GLY A 49 -5.71 -1.30 -11.90
N ASN A 50 -4.96 -2.38 -11.64
CA ASN A 50 -4.11 -2.50 -10.45
C ASN A 50 -3.00 -1.44 -10.46
N ALA A 51 -2.28 -1.28 -11.59
CA ALA A 51 -1.24 -0.28 -11.72
C ALA A 51 -1.74 1.14 -11.48
N ARG A 52 -2.94 1.47 -12.00
CA ARG A 52 -3.58 2.77 -11.76
C ARG A 52 -3.82 3.01 -10.27
N SER A 53 -4.35 2.03 -9.54
CA SER A 53 -4.59 2.17 -8.09
C SER A 53 -3.28 2.40 -7.33
N GLU A 54 -2.24 1.63 -7.63
CA GLU A 54 -0.92 1.78 -6.99
C GLU A 54 -0.28 3.15 -7.26
N LEU A 55 -0.33 3.61 -8.52
CA LEU A 55 0.17 4.94 -8.89
C LEU A 55 -0.62 6.06 -8.23
N PHE A 56 -1.94 5.94 -8.15
CA PHE A 56 -2.77 6.90 -7.43
C PHE A 56 -2.40 6.96 -5.94
N HIS A 57 -2.22 5.81 -5.29
CA HIS A 57 -1.75 5.75 -3.90
C HIS A 57 -0.33 6.30 -3.71
N TYR A 58 0.49 6.32 -4.75
CA TYR A 58 1.80 6.96 -4.72
C TYR A 58 1.69 8.47 -4.87
N GLU A 59 0.93 8.96 -5.85
CA GLU A 59 0.73 10.39 -6.13
C GLU A 59 -0.02 11.12 -5.02
N VAL A 60 -1.09 10.52 -4.48
CA VAL A 60 -1.85 11.10 -3.36
C VAL A 60 -0.99 11.16 -2.10
N ARG A 61 -0.18 10.14 -1.81
CA ARG A 61 0.74 10.19 -0.66
C ARG A 61 1.85 11.21 -0.85
N LEU A 62 2.40 11.35 -2.05
CA LEU A 62 3.34 12.42 -2.37
C LEU A 62 2.74 13.82 -2.14
N THR A 63 1.43 13.98 -2.34
CA THR A 63 0.75 15.28 -2.28
C THR A 63 0.20 15.62 -0.89
N TYR A 64 -0.20 14.62 -0.09
CA TYR A 64 -0.95 14.84 1.16
C TYR A 64 -0.34 14.21 2.42
N ASP A 65 0.64 13.30 2.31
CA ASP A 65 1.37 12.81 3.49
C ASP A 65 2.62 13.67 3.72
N THR A 66 2.41 14.85 4.31
CA THR A 66 3.53 15.62 4.86
C THR A 66 4.09 14.89 6.11
N PRO A 67 5.36 15.13 6.49
CA PRO A 67 5.98 14.52 7.65
C PRO A 67 5.12 14.61 8.93
N GLU A 68 4.38 15.71 9.09
CA GLU A 68 3.50 15.95 10.25
C GLU A 68 2.30 14.99 10.30
N ILE A 69 1.75 14.59 9.14
CA ILE A 69 0.63 13.63 9.08
C ILE A 69 1.13 12.21 9.32
N ALA A 70 2.32 11.87 8.83
CA ALA A 70 2.97 10.59 9.12
C ALA A 70 3.33 10.45 10.61
N GLU A 71 3.80 11.53 11.25
CA GLU A 71 4.05 11.58 12.69
C GLU A 71 2.75 11.45 13.50
N SER A 72 1.70 12.19 13.13
CA SER A 72 0.40 12.11 13.78
C SER A 72 -0.19 10.69 13.74
N ARG A 73 -0.06 9.97 12.60
CA ARG A 73 -0.49 8.57 12.51
C ARG A 73 0.35 7.65 13.37
N ARG A 74 1.67 7.85 13.44
CA ARG A 74 2.57 7.08 14.31
C ARG A 74 2.18 7.23 15.78
N ILE A 75 1.86 8.44 16.21
CA ILE A 75 1.42 8.73 17.59
C ILE A 75 0.09 8.02 17.89
N VAL A 76 -0.87 8.04 16.97
CA VAL A 76 -2.15 7.33 17.14
C VAL A 76 -1.94 5.82 17.19
N GLU A 77 -1.15 5.24 16.28
CA GLU A 77 -0.86 3.80 16.29
C GLU A 77 -0.05 3.36 17.54
N GLU A 78 0.81 4.23 18.08
CA GLU A 78 1.52 3.98 19.34
C GLU A 78 0.55 4.03 20.53
N ALA A 79 -0.38 4.98 20.55
CA ALA A 79 -1.40 5.07 21.59
C ALA A 79 -2.35 3.86 21.56
N GLU A 80 -2.84 3.45 20.39
CA GLU A 80 -3.69 2.26 20.23
C GLU A 80 -2.98 0.98 20.68
N ARG A 81 -1.69 0.83 20.35
CA ARG A 81 -0.90 -0.34 20.79
C ARG A 81 -0.68 -0.38 22.29
N ARG A 82 -0.50 0.78 22.92
CA ARG A 82 -0.38 0.89 24.38
C ARG A 82 -1.70 0.54 25.07
N ASP A 83 -2.83 0.96 24.52
CA ASP A 83 -4.15 0.57 25.02
C ASP A 83 -4.42 -0.95 24.89
N ASP A 84 -3.91 -1.60 23.84
CA ASP A 84 -4.02 -3.07 23.66
C ASP A 84 -3.04 -3.87 24.55
N GLU A 85 -1.88 -3.31 24.90
CA GLU A 85 -0.90 -3.92 25.83
C GLU A 85 -1.25 -3.65 27.30
N GLU A 86 -2.01 -2.59 27.60
CA GLU A 86 -2.52 -2.20 28.92
C GLU A 86 -3.90 -2.83 29.23
N ASP A 87 -4.24 -3.99 28.65
CA ASP A 87 -5.45 -4.77 29.01
C ASP A 87 -5.33 -5.48 30.38
N ASP A 88 -4.25 -5.19 31.13
CA ASP A 88 -4.02 -5.63 32.52
C ASP A 88 -4.25 -4.49 33.54
N ASP A 89 -4.93 -3.40 33.15
CA ASP A 89 -5.17 -2.27 34.04
C ASP A 89 -6.38 -2.54 34.98
N PRO A 90 -6.21 -2.58 36.32
CA PRO A 90 -7.22 -3.08 37.27
C PRO A 90 -8.54 -2.30 37.29
N TRP A 91 -8.57 -1.09 36.73
CA TRP A 91 -9.69 -0.16 36.82
C TRP A 91 -10.83 -0.43 35.81
N ARG A 92 -10.60 -1.29 34.79
CA ARG A 92 -11.66 -1.74 33.86
C ARG A 92 -12.56 -2.85 34.41
N ARG A 93 -12.16 -3.56 35.49
CA ARG A 93 -12.99 -4.61 36.13
C ARG A 93 -14.20 -4.10 36.92
N SER A 94 -14.32 -2.79 37.12
CA SER A 94 -15.36 -2.21 37.98
C SER A 94 -16.66 -1.85 37.26
N ARG A 95 -16.84 -2.24 35.99
CA ARG A 95 -18.07 -1.92 35.23
C ARG A 95 -19.05 -3.09 35.04
N ASP A 96 -18.80 -4.22 35.70
CA ASP A 96 -19.77 -5.32 35.80
C ASP A 96 -19.98 -5.70 37.28
N VAL A 97 -20.71 -4.85 38.01
CA VAL A 97 -21.51 -5.23 39.20
C VAL A 97 -22.82 -4.46 39.17
#